data_AF-A0A3D0W7D8-F1
#
_entry.id   AF-A0A3D0W7D8-F1
#
_cell.length_a   1.000
_cell.length_b   1.000
_cell.length_c   1.000
_cell.angle_alpha   90.00
_cell.angle_beta   90.00
_cell.angle_gamma   90.00
#
_symmetry.space_group_name_H-M   'P 1'
#
loop_
_entity.id
_entity.type
_entity.pdbx_description
1 polymer ?
#
loop_
_entity_poly.entity_id
_entity_poly.type
_entity_poly.pdbx_seq_one_letter_code
_entity_poly.pdbx_strand_id
1 'polypeptide(L)' 'MGKLLIVEARFYDHLNDMLIAGARAAIKAAGHTSETVTVPGALEIPAAIALADQSGLYDGYVAIGVVIRGETYHFEIV' A
#
# COMPACT_ATOMS: atom_id res chain seq x y z
N MET A 1 -6.58 -16.70 -11.22
CA MET A 1 -5.34 -16.09 -10.68
C MET A 1 -5.60 -14.60 -10.66
N GLY A 2 -5.86 -14.00 -9.49
CA GLY A 2 -6.15 -12.56 -9.41
C GLY A 2 -4.87 -11.73 -9.38
N LYS A 3 -4.92 -10.51 -9.90
CA LYS A 3 -3.85 -9.52 -9.88
C LYS A 3 -4.21 -8.41 -8.91
N LEU A 4 -3.46 -8.29 -7.82
CA LEU A 4 -3.64 -7.24 -6.82
C LEU A 4 -2.65 -6.11 -7.02
N LEU A 5 -3.02 -4.90 -6.59
CA LEU A 5 -2.10 -3.76 -6.47
C LEU A 5 -1.85 -3.44 -5.00
N ILE A 6 -0.59 -3.45 -4.60
CA ILE A 6 -0.15 -2.89 -3.33
C ILE A 6 0.22 -1.43 -3.57
N VAL A 7 -0.43 -0.51 -2.88
CA VAL A 7 -0.07 0.92 -2.89
C VAL A 7 0.55 1.25 -1.55
N GLU A 8 1.81 1.68 -1.56
CA GLU A 8 2.54 1.98 -0.33
C GLU A 8 3.02 3.42 -0.22
N ALA A 9 2.99 3.95 1.00
CA ALA A 9 3.60 5.22 1.37
C ALA A 9 4.83 4.99 2.24
N ARG A 10 6.02 5.32 1.71
CA ARG A 10 7.30 5.07 2.40
C ARG A 10 7.74 6.26 3.24
N PHE A 11 7.31 6.26 4.50
CA PHE A 11 7.87 7.13 5.54
C PHE A 11 8.86 6.38 6.47
N TYR A 12 8.72 5.05 6.60
CA TYR A 12 9.55 4.21 7.45
C TYR A 12 9.98 2.95 6.70
N ASP A 13 11.05 3.04 5.90
CA ASP A 13 11.47 1.98 4.97
C ASP A 13 11.48 0.57 5.58
N HIS A 14 12.10 0.41 6.75
CA HIS A 14 12.20 -0.90 7.40
C HIS A 14 10.83 -1.50 7.76
N LEU A 15 9.90 -0.68 8.26
CA LEU A 15 8.55 -1.12 8.62
C LEU A 15 7.71 -1.41 7.38
N ASN A 16 7.81 -0.56 6.37
CA ASN A 16 7.18 -0.76 5.06
C ASN A 16 7.65 -2.08 4.42
N ASP A 17 8.95 -2.37 4.44
CA ASP A 17 9.51 -3.60 3.85
C ASP A 17 8.94 -4.85 4.52
N MET A 18 8.82 -4.84 5.86
CA MET A 18 8.22 -5.94 6.60
C MET A 18 6.74 -6.14 6.25
N LEU A 19 5.97 -5.04 6.17
CA LEU A 19 4.54 -5.08 5.82
C LEU A 19 4.33 -5.57 4.38
N ILE A 20 5.12 -5.08 3.42
CA ILE A 20 5.07 -5.52 2.02
C ILE A 20 5.45 -6.99 1.89
N ALA A 21 6.49 -7.44 2.59
CA ALA A 21 6.88 -8.84 2.59
C ALA A 21 5.74 -9.74 3.07
N GLY A 22 5.08 -9.36 4.16
CA GLY A 22 3.89 -10.05 4.69
C GLY A 22 2.73 -10.07 3.70
N ALA A 23 2.38 -8.92 3.12
CA ALA A 23 1.30 -8.80 2.13
C ALA A 23 1.57 -9.67 0.90
N ARG A 24 2.78 -9.60 0.32
CA ARG A 24 3.17 -10.43 -0.83
C ARG A 24 3.14 -11.92 -0.51
N ALA A 25 3.57 -12.31 0.69
CA ALA A 25 3.53 -13.70 1.12
C ALA A 25 2.08 -14.23 1.21
N ALA A 26 1.18 -13.45 1.81
CA ALA A 26 -0.25 -13.80 1.91
C ALA A 26 -0.92 -13.92 0.53
N ILE A 27 -0.70 -12.93 -0.35
CA ILE A 27 -1.24 -12.93 -1.71
C ILE A 27 -0.75 -14.14 -2.50
N LYS A 28 0.55 -14.45 -2.42
CA LYS A 28 1.14 -15.61 -3.07
C LYS A 28 0.57 -16.92 -2.52
N ALA A 29 0.40 -17.04 -1.21
CA ALA A 29 -0.18 -18.23 -0.58
C ALA A 29 -1.64 -18.48 -1.01
N ALA A 30 -2.39 -17.41 -1.31
CA ALA A 30 -3.73 -17.49 -1.88
C ALA A 30 -3.76 -17.82 -3.40
N GLY A 31 -2.60 -17.98 -4.05
CA GLY A 31 -2.52 -18.27 -5.48
C GLY A 31 -2.87 -17.06 -6.34
N HIS A 32 -2.42 -15.87 -5.94
CA HIS A 32 -2.59 -14.60 -6.65
C HIS A 32 -1.25 -13.90 -6.86
N THR A 33 -1.21 -12.88 -7.72
CA THR A 33 -0.03 -12.05 -7.97
C THR A 33 -0.27 -10.63 -7.48
N SER A 34 0.82 -9.89 -7.24
CA SER A 34 0.76 -8.50 -6.82
C SER A 34 1.79 -7.64 -7.52
N GLU A 35 1.41 -6.42 -7.88
CA GLU A 35 2.34 -5.33 -8.20
C GLU A 35 2.42 -4.34 -7.04
N THR A 36 3.44 -3.49 -7.03
CA THR A 36 3.62 -2.48 -5.97
C THR A 36 3.92 -1.13 -6.60
N VAL A 37 3.20 -0.10 -6.14
CA VAL A 37 3.42 1.30 -6.50
C VAL A 37 3.66 2.09 -5.22
N THR A 38 4.69 2.93 -5.23
CA THR A 38 5.02 3.81 -4.12
C THR A 38 4.48 5.21 -4.37
N VAL A 39 3.83 5.78 -3.35
CA VAL A 39 3.33 7.16 -3.33
C VAL A 39 4.09 8.00 -2.29
N PRO A 40 4.07 9.35 -2.40
CA PRO A 40 4.80 10.22 -1.48
C PRO A 40 4.40 10.09 0.00
N GLY A 41 3.13 9.81 0.28
CA GLY A 41 2.59 9.74 1.63
C GLY A 41 1.28 8.98 1.75
N ALA A 42 0.84 8.76 2.99
CA ALA A 42 -0.35 7.95 3.28
C ALA A 42 -1.64 8.59 2.72
N LEU A 43 -1.68 9.92 2.67
CA LEU A 43 -2.81 10.69 2.11
C LEU A 43 -2.96 10.52 0.59
N GLU A 44 -1.89 10.14 -0.12
CA GLU A 44 -1.94 9.89 -1.55
C GLU A 44 -2.43 8.47 -1.90
N ILE A 45 -2.47 7.54 -0.93
CA ILE A 45 -2.87 6.14 -1.17
C ILE A 45 -4.30 6.04 -1.75
N PRO A 46 -5.34 6.71 -1.18
CA PRO A 46 -6.69 6.61 -1.71
C PRO A 46 -6.80 7.10 -3.16
N ALA A 47 -6.12 8.20 -3.49
CA ALA A 47 -6.13 8.75 -4.84
C ALA A 47 -5.43 7.82 -5.84
N ALA A 48 -4.30 7.23 -5.46
CA ALA A 48 -3.59 6.25 -6.29
C ALA A 48 -4.42 4.98 -6.54
N ILE A 49 -5.13 4.47 -5.53
CA ILE A 49 -6.07 3.35 -5.70
C ILE A 49 -7.21 3.74 -6.65
N ALA A 50 -7.82 4.91 -6.47
CA ALA A 50 -8.91 5.37 -7.33
C ALA A 50 -8.49 5.51 -8.81
N LEU A 51 -7.26 5.97 -9.06
CA LEU A 51 -6.70 6.03 -10.42
C LEU A 51 -6.42 4.63 -10.99
N ALA A 52 -5.89 3.72 -10.18
CA ALA A 52 -5.67 2.34 -10.59
C ALA A 52 -6.99 1.61 -10.90
N ASP A 53 -8.05 1.89 -10.15
CA ASP A 53 -9.38 1.29 -10.37
C ASP A 53 -9.99 1.66 -11.71
N GLN A 54 -9.80 2.91 -12.13
CA GLN A 54 -10.24 3.37 -13.45
C GLN A 54 -9.56 2.62 -14.61
N SER A 55 -8.39 2.00 -14.39
CA SER A 55 -7.70 1.23 -15.41
C SER A 55 -8.32 -0.16 -15.65
N GLY A 56 -9.08 -0.70 -14.69
CA GLY A 56 -9.61 -2.06 -14.74
C GLY A 56 -8.55 -3.17 -14.76
N LEU A 57 -7.29 -2.86 -14.41
CA LEU A 57 -6.16 -3.79 -14.50
C LEU A 57 -6.01 -4.70 -13.27
N TYR A 58 -6.69 -4.42 -12.16
CA TYR A 58 -6.51 -5.10 -10.89
C TYR A 58 -7.84 -5.61 -10.33
N ASP A 59 -7.78 -6.78 -9.69
CA ASP A 59 -8.93 -7.42 -9.05
C ASP A 59 -9.10 -6.99 -7.58
N GLY A 60 -8.12 -6.28 -7.03
CA GLY A 60 -8.14 -5.82 -5.64
C GLY A 60 -6.92 -5.01 -5.24
N TYR A 61 -7.01 -4.36 -4.09
CA TYR A 61 -6.03 -3.38 -3.61
C TYR A 61 -5.61 -3.67 -2.18
N VAL A 62 -4.34 -3.37 -1.87
CA VAL A 62 -3.80 -3.37 -0.50
C VAL A 62 -3.15 -2.02 -0.24
N ALA A 63 -3.68 -1.29 0.73
CA ALA A 63 -3.13 0.00 1.17
C ALA A 63 -2.13 -0.22 2.31
N ILE A 64 -0.88 0.24 2.15
CA ILE A 64 0.16 0.14 3.18
C ILE A 64 0.73 1.53 3.47
N GLY A 65 0.55 2.00 4.70
CA GLY A 65 1.19 3.21 5.20
C GLY A 65 1.55 3.03 6.66
N VAL A 66 2.66 3.63 7.08
CA VAL A 66 3.09 3.61 8.48
C VAL A 66 3.03 5.02 9.02
N VAL A 67 2.06 5.25 9.90
CA VAL A 67 1.83 6.55 10.56
C VAL A 67 2.06 6.35 12.05
N ILE A 68 3.11 6.98 12.56
CA ILE A 68 3.53 6.86 13.96
C ILE A 68 3.36 8.22 14.62
N ARG A 69 2.79 8.23 15.84
CA ARG A 69 2.69 9.42 16.68
C ARG A 69 4.10 9.94 16.99
N GLY A 70 4.42 11.11 16.45
CA GLY A 70 5.66 11.83 16.74
C GLY A 70 5.46 12.96 17.76
N GLU A 71 6.46 13.83 17.88
CA GLU A 71 6.44 15.00 18.76
C GLU A 71 5.59 16.17 18.20
N THR A 72 5.17 16.09 16.94
CA THR A 72 4.35 17.12 16.26
C THR A 72 3.03 16.55 15.75
N TYR A 73 2.06 17.42 15.45
CA TYR A 73 0.67 17.08 15.10
C TYR A 73 0.44 16.45 13.72
N HIS A 74 1.48 16.22 12.91
CA HIS A 74 1.33 15.73 11.53
C HIS A 74 0.54 14.41 11.43
N PHE A 75 0.65 13.53 12.42
CA PHE A 75 -0.06 12.24 12.44
C PHE A 75 -1.58 12.35 12.70
N GLU A 76 -2.08 13.49 13.21
CA GLU A 76 -3.51 13.66 13.49
C GLU A 76 -4.34 14.02 12.26
N ILE A 77 -3.67 14.50 11.21
CA ILE A 77 -4.31 14.93 9.95
C ILE A 77 -4.36 13.77 8.93
N VAL A 78 -3.46 12.80 9.08
CA VAL A 78 -3.27 11.67 8.16
C VAL A 78 -4.35 10.61 8.32
#